data_AF-A0A9D5LPS4-F1
#
_entry.id   AF-A0A9D5LPS4-F1
#
_cell.length_a   1.000
_cell.length_b   1.000
_cell.length_c   1.000
_cell.angle_alpha   90.00
_cell.angle_beta   90.00
_cell.angle_gamma   90.00
#
_symmetry.space_group_name_H-M   'P 1'
#
loop_
_entity.id
_entity.type
_entity.pdbx_description
1 polymer ?
#
loop_
_entity_poly.entity_id
_entity_poly.type
_entity_poly.pdbx_seq_one_letter_code
_entity_poly.pdbx_strand_id
1 'polypeptide(L)'
;MGAFIARQPNGLLCRWSSVVDNITHYNMTEEEYIEYRAEKAREEARWELENNPRFIHSFSEIIKKRDEDLVQQCLGVIENPEDYTAKEIEDARADMVRLQSVFDTLVELMSKED
;
A
#
# COMPACT_ATOMS: atom_id res chain seq x y z
N MET A 1 6.59 -14.85 13.45
CA MET A 1 6.67 -16.26 13.01
C MET A 1 6.63 -17.13 14.26
N GLY A 2 5.63 -17.98 14.43
CA GLY A 2 5.51 -18.73 15.70
C GLY A 2 4.59 -19.96 15.68
N ALA A 3 4.48 -20.62 14.52
CA ALA A 3 3.75 -21.87 14.38
C ALA A 3 4.21 -22.65 13.15
N PHE A 4 4.06 -23.97 13.18
CA PHE A 4 4.20 -24.85 12.02
C PHE A 4 3.05 -25.84 11.96
N ILE A 5 2.87 -26.44 10.78
CA ILE A 5 1.84 -27.44 10.50
C ILE A 5 2.50 -28.79 10.30
N ALA A 6 1.94 -29.83 10.93
CA ALA A 6 2.35 -31.21 10.73
C ALA A 6 1.17 -32.05 10.23
N ARG A 7 1.44 -33.02 9.34
CA ARG A 7 0.47 -34.04 8.96
C ARG A 7 0.45 -35.14 10.02
N GLN A 8 -0.74 -35.53 10.42
CA GLN A 8 -1.00 -36.59 11.37
C GLN A 8 -1.08 -37.96 10.66
N PRO A 9 -0.97 -39.09 11.40
CA PRO A 9 -1.11 -40.43 10.81
C PRO A 9 -2.47 -40.70 10.14
N ASN A 10 -3.52 -39.97 10.52
CA ASN A 10 -4.86 -40.08 9.93
C ASN A 10 -5.01 -39.25 8.63
N GLY A 11 -3.97 -38.56 8.17
CA GLY A 11 -3.97 -37.70 6.98
C GLY A 11 -4.40 -36.25 7.21
N LEU A 12 -4.90 -35.92 8.40
CA LEU A 12 -5.31 -34.55 8.77
C LEU A 12 -4.12 -33.72 9.26
N LEU A 13 -4.35 -32.42 9.45
CA LEU A 13 -3.36 -31.45 9.89
C LEU A 13 -3.45 -31.17 11.40
N CYS A 14 -2.31 -30.90 12.01
CA CYS A 14 -2.25 -30.25 13.32
C CYS A 14 -1.35 -29.02 13.25
N ARG A 15 -1.67 -28.01 14.08
CA ARG A 15 -0.91 -26.78 14.22
C ARG A 15 -0.26 -26.72 15.58
N TRP A 16 1.07 -26.72 15.58
CA TRP A 16 1.86 -26.44 16.77
C TRP A 16 2.25 -24.96 16.81
N SER A 17 2.20 -24.33 17.97
CA SER A 17 2.59 -22.93 18.15
C SER A 17 3.77 -22.81 19.11
N SER A 18 4.80 -22.07 18.68
CA SER A 18 5.96 -21.75 19.51
C SER A 18 5.65 -20.69 20.57
N VAL A 19 4.52 -19.99 20.48
CA VAL A 19 4.11 -18.99 21.47
C VAL A 19 3.60 -19.67 22.73
N VAL A 20 2.86 -20.77 22.56
CA VAL A 20 2.26 -21.55 23.66
C VAL A 20 3.05 -22.84 23.92
N ASP A 21 4.06 -23.11 23.09
CA ASP A 21 4.88 -24.34 23.11
C ASP A 21 4.04 -25.64 23.01
N ASN A 22 2.90 -25.58 22.31
CA ASN A 22 1.94 -26.69 22.30
C ASN A 22 1.08 -26.74 21.01
N ILE A 23 0.40 -27.87 20.82
CA ILE A 23 -0.62 -28.04 19.79
C ILE A 23 -1.80 -27.13 20.11
N THR A 24 -2.16 -26.29 19.15
CA THR A 24 -3.28 -25.35 19.25
C THR A 24 -4.51 -25.83 18.49
N HIS A 25 -4.30 -26.62 17.44
CA HIS A 25 -5.37 -27.17 16.61
C HIS A 25 -4.97 -28.58 16.16
N TYR A 26 -5.93 -29.49 16.14
CA TYR A 26 -5.71 -30.93 15.91
C TYR A 26 -6.83 -31.46 15.02
N ASN A 27 -6.52 -32.43 14.15
CA ASN A 27 -7.47 -33.05 13.20
C ASN A 27 -8.14 -32.03 12.26
N MET A 28 -7.40 -31.04 11.76
CA MET A 28 -7.93 -30.10 10.77
C MET A 28 -7.82 -30.64 9.35
N THR A 29 -8.79 -30.37 8.50
CA THR A 29 -8.61 -30.50 7.04
C THR A 29 -7.74 -29.36 6.49
N GLU A 30 -7.33 -29.48 5.23
CA GLU A 30 -6.60 -28.39 4.56
C GLU A 30 -7.48 -27.14 4.44
N GLU A 31 -8.76 -27.31 4.12
CA GLU A 31 -9.75 -26.24 4.02
C GLU A 31 -10.01 -25.54 5.35
N GLU A 32 -10.15 -26.30 6.45
CA GLU A 32 -10.33 -25.73 7.80
C GLU A 32 -9.12 -24.88 8.20
N TYR A 33 -7.91 -25.34 7.87
CA TYR A 33 -6.71 -24.55 8.12
C TYR A 33 -6.65 -23.27 7.27
N ILE A 34 -7.04 -23.34 5.99
CA ILE A 34 -7.10 -22.17 5.09
C ILE A 34 -8.11 -21.16 5.62
N GLU A 35 -9.32 -21.59 5.98
CA GLU A 35 -10.36 -20.68 6.48
C GLU A 35 -9.94 -20.05 7.81
N TYR A 36 -9.33 -20.82 8.71
CA TYR A 36 -8.76 -20.27 9.94
C TYR A 36 -7.73 -19.17 9.67
N ARG A 37 -6.83 -19.36 8.70
CA ARG A 37 -5.85 -18.34 8.33
C ARG A 37 -6.49 -17.14 7.66
N ALA A 38 -7.51 -17.35 6.83
CA ALA A 38 -8.26 -16.27 6.19
C ALA A 38 -8.97 -15.42 7.25
N GLU A 39 -9.65 -16.03 8.22
CA GLU A 39 -10.34 -15.30 9.27
C GLU A 39 -9.36 -14.53 10.17
N LYS A 40 -8.22 -15.13 10.53
CA LYS A 40 -7.19 -14.41 11.29
C LYS A 40 -6.65 -13.20 10.54
N ALA A 41 -6.41 -13.32 9.24
CA ALA A 41 -5.98 -12.19 8.42
C ALA A 41 -7.04 -11.09 8.34
N ARG A 42 -8.34 -11.46 8.26
CA ARG A 42 -9.45 -10.50 8.29
C ARG A 42 -9.54 -9.79 9.65
N GLU A 43 -9.39 -10.53 10.75
CA GLU A 43 -9.36 -9.95 12.10
C GLU A 43 -8.19 -8.97 12.28
N GLU A 44 -6.98 -9.36 11.85
CA GLU A 44 -5.80 -8.50 11.89
C GLU A 44 -6.01 -7.22 11.07
N ALA A 45 -6.52 -7.35 9.83
CA ALA A 45 -6.81 -6.19 8.98
C ALA A 45 -7.87 -5.24 9.58
N ARG A 46 -8.95 -5.78 10.18
CA ARG A 46 -9.95 -4.98 10.89
C ARG A 46 -9.33 -4.26 12.08
N TRP A 47 -8.52 -4.96 12.86
CA TRP A 47 -7.85 -4.38 14.02
C TRP A 47 -6.91 -3.25 13.62
N GLU A 48 -6.14 -3.40 12.54
CA GLU A 48 -5.25 -2.36 12.00
C GLU A 48 -6.04 -1.11 11.61
N LEU A 49 -7.18 -1.25 10.92
CA LEU A 49 -8.02 -0.12 10.53
C LEU A 49 -8.60 0.63 11.74
N GLU A 50 -8.98 -0.09 12.80
CA GLU A 50 -9.61 0.50 13.99
C GLU A 50 -8.60 1.07 15.00
N ASN A 51 -7.43 0.44 15.15
CA ASN A 51 -6.50 0.71 16.26
C ASN A 51 -5.18 1.35 15.83
N ASN A 52 -4.91 1.47 14.53
CA ASN A 52 -3.73 2.14 14.02
C ASN A 52 -4.12 3.47 13.36
N PRO A 53 -4.21 4.58 14.12
CA PRO A 53 -4.58 5.89 13.58
C PRO A 53 -3.55 6.45 12.59
N ARG A 54 -2.37 5.84 12.48
CA ARG A 54 -1.35 6.18 11.46
C ARG A 54 -1.45 5.34 10.20
N PHE A 55 -2.40 4.42 10.11
CA PHE A 55 -2.55 3.55 8.95
C PHE A 55 -3.53 4.13 7.92
N ILE A 56 -4.55 4.84 8.40
CA ILE A 56 -5.54 5.50 7.56
C ILE A 56 -5.13 6.96 7.37
N HIS A 57 -4.64 7.27 6.17
CA HIS A 57 -4.31 8.62 5.75
C HIS A 57 -5.42 9.21 4.88
N SER A 58 -5.48 10.54 4.78
CA SER A 58 -6.37 11.20 3.84
C SER A 58 -5.94 10.90 2.40
N PHE A 59 -6.91 10.85 1.49
CA PHE A 59 -6.63 10.64 0.07
C PHE A 59 -5.70 11.73 -0.51
N SER A 60 -5.69 12.93 0.07
CA SER A 60 -4.78 14.02 -0.32
C SER A 60 -3.29 13.65 -0.22
N GLU A 61 -2.89 12.77 0.71
CA GLU A 61 -1.50 12.33 0.78
C GLU A 61 -1.08 11.51 -0.44
N ILE A 62 -2.02 10.73 -1.01
CA ILE A 62 -1.78 9.99 -2.25
C ILE A 62 -1.60 10.95 -3.42
N ILE A 63 -2.45 11.97 -3.51
CA ILE A 63 -2.35 13.01 -4.54
C ILE A 63 -1.01 13.72 -4.45
N LYS A 64 -0.60 14.14 -3.24
CA LYS A 64 0.70 14.79 -3.03
C LYS A 64 1.87 13.91 -3.49
N LYS A 65 1.91 12.65 -3.09
CA LYS A 65 2.96 11.70 -3.50
C LYS A 65 2.96 11.47 -5.01
N ARG A 66 1.78 11.30 -5.60
CA ARG A 66 1.65 11.10 -7.05
C ARG A 66 2.09 12.32 -7.84
N ASP A 67 1.73 13.53 -7.38
CA ASP A 67 2.17 14.76 -8.03
C ASP A 67 3.68 14.96 -7.87
N GLU A 68 4.27 14.62 -6.71
CA GLU A 68 5.74 14.59 -6.53
C GLU A 68 6.42 13.62 -7.51
N ASP A 69 5.91 12.38 -7.62
CA ASP A 69 6.41 11.38 -8.58
C ASP A 69 6.25 11.85 -10.03
N LEU A 70 5.11 12.49 -10.36
CA LEU A 70 4.84 13.04 -11.68
C LEU A 70 5.81 14.19 -12.01
N VAL A 71 6.08 15.09 -11.05
CA VAL A 71 7.09 16.15 -11.22
C VAL A 71 8.46 15.53 -11.51
N GLN A 72 8.87 14.50 -10.76
CA GLN A 72 10.15 13.80 -10.98
C GLN A 72 10.21 13.15 -12.37
N GLN A 73 9.13 12.51 -12.81
CA GLN A 73 9.05 11.93 -14.16
C GLN A 73 9.15 12.99 -15.25
N CYS A 74 8.38 14.09 -15.12
CA CYS A 74 8.41 15.18 -16.08
C CYS A 74 9.79 15.84 -16.15
N LEU A 75 10.47 16.03 -15.01
CA LEU A 75 11.83 16.54 -14.97
C LEU A 75 12.80 15.62 -15.71
N GLY A 76 12.72 14.30 -15.51
CA GLY A 76 13.56 13.33 -16.22
C GLY A 76 13.41 13.40 -17.74
N VAL A 77 12.17 13.57 -18.24
CA VAL A 77 11.87 13.74 -19.66
C VAL A 77 12.40 15.07 -20.21
N ILE A 78 12.30 16.14 -19.42
CA ILE A 78 12.76 17.48 -19.82
C ILE A 78 14.29 17.56 -19.84
N GLU A 79 14.97 16.90 -18.90
CA GLU A 79 16.42 16.90 -18.77
C GLU A 79 17.12 16.00 -19.80
N ASN A 80 16.47 14.92 -20.26
CA ASN A 80 17.04 13.95 -21.21
C ASN A 80 16.11 13.73 -22.43
N PRO A 81 15.73 14.78 -23.17
CA PRO A 81 14.71 14.71 -24.21
C PRO A 81 15.05 13.77 -25.38
N GLU A 82 16.32 13.45 -25.59
CA GLU A 82 16.78 12.52 -26.63
C GLU A 82 16.34 11.06 -26.40
N ASP A 83 16.02 10.69 -25.15
CA ASP A 83 15.64 9.34 -24.77
C ASP A 83 14.12 9.09 -24.87
N TYR A 84 13.34 10.12 -25.24
CA TYR A 84 11.88 10.09 -25.23
C TYR A 84 11.27 10.48 -26.58
N THR A 85 10.02 10.07 -26.78
CA THR A 85 9.26 10.44 -27.98
C THR A 85 8.75 11.89 -27.91
N ALA A 86 8.53 12.50 -29.08
CA ALA A 86 8.00 13.86 -29.15
C ALA A 86 6.66 14.03 -28.39
N LYS A 87 5.83 12.97 -28.37
CA LYS A 87 4.56 12.95 -27.64
C LYS A 87 4.77 12.95 -26.12
N GLU A 88 5.68 12.13 -25.61
CA GLU A 88 5.97 12.07 -24.17
C GLU A 88 6.55 13.40 -23.66
N ILE A 89 7.35 14.07 -24.49
CA ILE A 89 7.89 15.40 -24.18
C ILE A 89 6.77 16.46 -24.15
N GLU A 90 5.82 16.40 -25.08
CA GLU A 90 4.66 17.29 -25.12
C GLU A 90 3.76 17.09 -23.90
N ASP A 91 3.42 15.84 -23.59
CA ASP A 91 2.60 15.47 -22.44
C ASP A 91 3.27 15.89 -21.12
N ALA A 92 4.57 15.63 -20.95
CA ALA A 92 5.32 16.04 -19.75
C ALA A 92 5.36 17.56 -19.57
N ARG A 93 5.49 18.33 -20.65
CA ARG A 93 5.43 19.81 -20.59
C ARG A 93 4.03 20.30 -20.22
N ALA A 94 2.98 19.68 -20.74
CA ALA A 94 1.60 20.02 -20.40
C ALA A 94 1.31 19.76 -18.90
N ASP A 95 1.78 18.63 -18.37
CA ASP A 95 1.63 18.30 -16.95
C ASP A 95 2.40 19.26 -16.04
N MET A 96 3.62 19.66 -16.40
CA MET A 96 4.38 20.68 -15.66
C MET A 96 3.66 22.03 -15.61
N VAL A 97 3.07 22.47 -16.73
CA VAL A 97 2.28 23.72 -16.77
C VAL A 97 1.05 23.62 -15.87
N ARG A 98 0.35 22.49 -15.90
CA ARG A 98 -0.82 22.25 -15.03
C ARG A 98 -0.43 22.31 -13.55
N LEU A 99 0.66 21.63 -13.17
CA LEU A 99 1.14 21.58 -11.79
C LEU A 99 1.61 22.97 -11.30
N GLN A 100 2.29 23.74 -12.15
CA GLN A 100 2.67 25.11 -11.85
C GLN A 100 1.44 26.00 -11.61
N SER A 101 0.41 25.88 -12.46
CA SER A 101 -0.84 26.64 -12.31
C SER A 101 -1.56 26.32 -10.99
N VAL A 102 -1.58 25.06 -10.58
CA VAL A 102 -2.13 24.64 -9.28
C VAL A 102 -1.33 25.26 -8.13
N PHE A 103 0.00 25.23 -8.21
CA PHE A 103 0.88 25.82 -7.20
C PHE A 103 0.66 27.34 -7.06
N ASP A 104 0.64 28.08 -8.17
CA ASP A 104 0.43 29.53 -8.17
C ASP A 104 -0.92 29.90 -7.55
N THR A 105 -1.98 29.12 -7.87
CA THR A 105 -3.32 29.30 -7.28
C THR A 105 -3.30 29.11 -5.76
N LEU A 106 -2.57 28.10 -5.25
CA LEU A 106 -2.44 27.87 -3.82
C LEU A 106 -1.69 29.01 -3.11
N VAL A 107 -0.62 29.53 -3.72
CA VAL A 107 0.13 30.68 -3.19
C VAL A 107 -0.75 31.93 -3.10
N GLU A 108 -1.56 32.20 -4.12
CA GLU A 108 -2.51 33.33 -4.10
C GLU A 108 -3.57 33.20 -3.01
N LEU A 109 -4.08 31.99 -2.75
CA LEU A 109 -5.07 31.76 -1.70
C LEU A 109 -4.47 32.00 -0.31
N MET A 110 -3.26 31.48 -0.06
CA MET A 110 -2.56 31.70 1.20
C MET A 110 -2.22 33.17 1.45
N SER A 111 -1.94 33.94 0.38
CA SER A 111 -1.63 35.37 0.48
C SER A 111 -2.86 36.26 0.78
N LYS A 112 -4.06 35.70 0.74
CA LYS A 112 -5.34 36.41 0.99
C LYS A 112 -5.92 36.12 2.38
N GLU A 113 -5.33 35.19 3.14
CA GLU A 113 -5.76 34.81 4.50
C GLU A 113 -5.00 35.55 5.62
N ASP A 114 -4.14 36.52 5.28
CA ASP A 114 -3.43 37.43 6.21
C ASP A 114 -4.15 38.77 6.44
#